data_AF-A0AAX4AVK4-F1
#
_entry.id   AF-A0AAX4AVK4-F1
#
_cell.length_a   1.000
_cell.length_b   1.000
_cell.length_c   1.000
_cell.angle_alpha   90.00
_cell.angle_beta   90.00
_cell.angle_gamma   90.00
#
_symmetry.space_group_name_H-M   'P 1'
#
loop_
_entity.id
_entity.type
_entity.pdbx_description
1 polymer ?
#
loop_
_entity_poly.entity_id
_entity_poly.type
_entity_poly.pdbx_seq_one_letter_code
_entity_poly.pdbx_strand_id
1 'polypeptide(L)'
;MKEVTIRQLQAYLQEHYQNTRTEEGLFIKLVEEVGEVAEVLNGRSGRKEGVQDSNEELAKELADIIHYTVAIAAINEIDLTKTIFEKDKTAAVKYQHERDLEQFLADKSI
;
A
#
# COMPACT_ATOMS: atom_id res chain seq x y z
N MET A 1 4.15 5.18 19.57
CA MET A 1 4.34 4.66 18.19
C MET A 1 4.67 5.87 17.30
N LYS A 2 5.48 5.73 16.25
CA LYS A 2 5.73 6.82 15.30
C LYS A 2 4.80 6.65 14.10
N GLU A 3 4.31 7.76 13.57
CA GLU A 3 3.57 7.77 12.30
C GLU A 3 4.56 7.83 11.12
N VAL A 4 4.14 7.28 9.99
CA VAL A 4 4.90 7.32 8.73
C VAL A 4 3.99 7.76 7.60
N THR A 5 4.43 8.75 6.83
CA THR A 5 3.76 9.19 5.60
C THR A 5 4.25 8.38 4.41
N ILE A 6 3.47 8.32 3.33
CA ILE A 6 3.90 7.69 2.07
C ILE A 6 5.18 8.33 1.55
N ARG A 7 5.32 9.66 1.67
CA ARG A 7 6.54 10.38 1.25
C ARG A 7 7.77 9.95 2.05
N GLN A 8 7.64 9.77 3.37
CA GLN A 8 8.73 9.28 4.21
C GLN A 8 9.09 7.83 3.86
N LEU A 9 8.09 6.98 3.64
CA LEU A 9 8.31 5.59 3.23
C LEU A 9 8.99 5.51 1.86
N GLN A 10 8.55 6.30 0.87
CA GLN A 10 9.20 6.38 -0.44
C GLN A 10 10.68 6.79 -0.33
N ALA A 11 11.00 7.81 0.47
CA ALA A 11 12.37 8.25 0.65
C ALA A 11 13.26 7.15 1.27
N TYR A 12 12.76 6.47 2.30
CA TYR A 12 13.46 5.34 2.93
C TYR A 12 13.70 4.18 1.94
N LEU A 13 12.67 3.82 1.16
CA LEU A 13 12.77 2.70 0.21
C LEU A 13 13.63 3.03 -1.01
N GLN A 14 13.68 4.31 -1.41
CA GLN A 14 14.61 4.77 -2.43
C GLN A 14 16.05 4.49 -1.99
N GLU A 15 16.44 4.95 -0.81
CA GLU A 15 17.79 4.72 -0.27
C GLU A 15 18.12 3.22 -0.15
N HIS A 16 17.13 2.40 0.20
CA HIS A 16 17.31 0.97 0.39
C HIS A 16 17.45 0.17 -0.92
N TYR A 17 16.71 0.56 -1.98
CA TYR A 17 16.59 -0.24 -3.20
C TYR A 17 17.24 0.32 -4.47
N GLN A 18 17.58 1.61 -4.52
CA GLN A 18 18.03 2.31 -5.73
C GLN A 18 19.19 1.63 -6.49
N ASN A 19 20.00 0.78 -5.83
CA ASN A 19 21.10 0.05 -6.46
C ASN A 19 21.08 -1.47 -6.24
N THR A 20 20.03 -2.01 -5.62
CA THR A 20 20.04 -3.41 -5.14
C THR A 20 18.93 -4.27 -5.75
N ARG A 21 17.90 -3.66 -6.34
CA ARG A 21 16.75 -4.36 -6.92
C ARG A 21 16.35 -3.75 -8.26
N THR A 22 15.76 -4.58 -9.12
CA THR A 22 15.11 -4.13 -10.35
C THR A 22 13.60 -4.02 -10.15
N GLU A 23 12.93 -3.31 -11.06
CA GLU A 23 11.48 -3.21 -11.10
C GLU A 23 10.80 -4.58 -11.16
N GLU A 24 11.30 -5.48 -12.02
CA GLU A 24 10.75 -6.83 -12.17
C GLU A 24 10.92 -7.65 -10.89
N GLY A 25 12.06 -7.50 -10.21
CA GLY A 25 12.32 -8.18 -8.94
C GLY A 25 11.37 -7.72 -7.83
N LEU A 26 11.09 -6.41 -7.75
CA LEU A 26 10.10 -5.88 -6.80
C LEU A 26 8.67 -6.26 -7.18
N PHE A 27 8.36 -6.32 -8.48
CA PHE A 27 7.04 -6.75 -8.95
C PHE A 27 6.75 -8.22 -8.63
N ILE A 28 7.74 -9.11 -8.79
CA ILE A 28 7.60 -10.53 -8.39
C ILE A 28 7.28 -10.62 -6.89
N LYS A 29 8.02 -9.88 -6.05
CA LYS A 29 7.75 -9.81 -4.61
C LYS A 29 6.33 -9.32 -4.32
N LEU A 30 5.89 -8.22 -4.95
CA LEU A 30 4.51 -7.73 -4.79
C LEU A 30 3.45 -8.80 -5.13
N VAL A 31 3.66 -9.58 -6.19
CA VAL A 31 2.73 -10.66 -6.58
C VAL A 31 2.73 -11.80 -5.55
N GLU A 32 3.88 -12.13 -4.97
CA GLU A 32 3.97 -13.10 -3.86
C GLU A 32 3.11 -12.63 -2.68
N GLU A 33 3.27 -11.39 -2.21
CA GLU A 33 2.51 -10.87 -1.05
C GLU A 33 1.00 -10.82 -1.31
N VAL A 34 0.58 -10.53 -2.55
CA VAL A 34 -0.84 -10.63 -2.94
C VAL A 34 -1.35 -12.08 -2.83
N GLY A 35 -0.52 -13.06 -3.15
CA GLY A 35 -0.81 -14.47 -2.95
C GLY A 35 -0.98 -14.85 -1.47
N GLU A 36 -0.12 -14.33 -0.61
CA GLU A 36 -0.17 -14.56 0.85
C GLU A 36 -1.45 -13.96 1.46
N VAL A 37 -1.81 -12.72 1.09
CA VAL A 37 -3.12 -12.14 1.45
C VAL A 37 -4.29 -13.04 1.00
N ALA A 38 -4.22 -13.56 -0.22
CA ALA A 38 -5.28 -14.45 -0.73
C ALA A 38 -5.36 -15.75 0.08
N GLU A 39 -4.24 -16.34 0.50
CA GLU A 39 -4.21 -17.52 1.37
C GLU A 39 -4.86 -17.23 2.73
N VAL A 40 -4.49 -16.12 3.39
CA VAL A 40 -5.04 -15.71 4.69
C VAL A 40 -6.55 -15.51 4.60
N LEU A 41 -7.03 -14.80 3.58
CA LEU A 41 -8.48 -14.57 3.36
C LEU A 41 -9.22 -15.88 3.03
N ASN A 42 -8.62 -16.78 2.26
CA ASN A 42 -9.20 -18.09 1.96
C ASN A 42 -9.32 -18.94 3.24
N GLY A 43 -8.31 -18.92 4.12
CA GLY A 43 -8.35 -19.58 5.43
C GLY A 43 -9.51 -19.09 6.29
N ARG A 44 -9.74 -17.77 6.34
CA ARG A 44 -10.85 -17.15 7.10
C ARG A 44 -12.24 -17.53 6.60
N SER A 45 -12.40 -17.84 5.31
CA SER A 45 -13.69 -18.21 4.73
C SER A 45 -14.23 -19.59 5.17
N GLY A 46 -13.64 -20.21 6.20
CA GLY A 46 -14.09 -21.48 6.76
C GLY A 46 -13.61 -22.72 6.00
N ARG A 47 -12.65 -22.56 5.08
CA ARG A 47 -12.06 -23.67 4.31
C ARG A 47 -10.97 -24.45 5.07
N LYS A 48 -10.52 -23.95 6.23
CA LYS A 48 -9.63 -24.66 7.17
C LYS A 48 -10.05 -24.30 8.61
N GLU A 49 -10.47 -25.27 9.42
CA GLU A 49 -10.73 -25.08 10.85
C GLU A 49 -9.40 -24.90 11.62
N GLY A 50 -9.30 -23.91 12.50
CA GLY A 50 -8.17 -23.75 13.44
C GLY A 50 -7.20 -22.58 13.21
N VAL A 51 -7.56 -21.57 12.40
CA VAL A 51 -6.65 -20.45 12.09
C VAL A 51 -6.47 -19.52 13.30
N GLN A 52 -5.32 -19.65 13.96
CA GLN A 52 -4.76 -18.68 14.92
C GLN A 52 -4.72 -17.27 14.32
N ASP A 53 -4.93 -16.27 15.18
CA ASP A 53 -5.18 -14.84 14.94
C ASP A 53 -4.90 -14.29 13.52
N SER A 54 -5.78 -14.66 12.58
CA SER A 54 -5.67 -14.30 11.16
C SER A 54 -5.52 -12.81 10.88
N ASN A 55 -5.89 -11.93 11.83
CA ASN A 55 -5.76 -10.47 11.71
C ASN A 55 -4.33 -9.98 11.84
N GLU A 56 -3.51 -10.60 12.67
CA GLU A 56 -2.10 -10.24 12.75
C GLU A 56 -1.36 -10.60 11.46
N GLU A 57 -1.62 -11.80 10.94
CA GLU A 57 -1.06 -12.27 9.66
C GLU A 57 -1.53 -11.39 8.51
N LEU A 58 -2.85 -11.15 8.37
CA LEU A 58 -3.36 -10.26 7.33
C LEU A 58 -2.76 -8.84 7.41
N ALA A 59 -2.53 -8.33 8.62
CA ALA A 59 -1.92 -7.01 8.78
C ALA A 59 -0.47 -6.97 8.28
N LYS A 60 0.30 -8.06 8.47
CA LYS A 60 1.67 -8.20 7.94
C LYS A 60 1.65 -8.24 6.41
N GLU A 61 0.84 -9.12 5.84
CA GLU A 61 0.79 -9.27 4.38
C GLU A 61 0.29 -8.01 3.67
N LEU A 62 -0.68 -7.28 4.26
CA LEU A 62 -1.10 -5.98 3.74
C LEU A 62 0.00 -4.92 3.85
N ALA A 63 0.81 -4.96 4.92
CA ALA A 63 1.96 -4.07 5.06
C ALA A 63 3.03 -4.37 4.00
N ASP A 64 3.26 -5.64 3.66
CA ASP A 64 4.21 -6.04 2.61
C ASP A 64 3.73 -5.62 1.21
N ILE A 65 2.42 -5.68 0.93
CA ILE A 65 1.84 -5.07 -0.28
C ILE A 65 2.13 -3.57 -0.33
N ILE A 66 1.91 -2.83 0.76
CA ILE A 66 2.22 -1.39 0.82
C ILE A 66 3.72 -1.18 0.58
N HIS A 67 4.58 -1.96 1.23
CA HIS A 67 6.03 -1.86 1.10
C HIS A 67 6.48 -2.02 -0.34
N TYR A 68 6.11 -3.09 -1.03
CA TYR A 68 6.56 -3.32 -2.40
C TYR A 68 5.90 -2.37 -3.41
N THR A 69 4.64 -1.97 -3.19
CA THR A 69 3.99 -0.94 -4.02
C THR A 69 4.75 0.39 -3.94
N VAL A 70 5.12 0.81 -2.73
CA VAL A 70 5.83 2.07 -2.50
C VAL A 70 7.29 1.98 -2.96
N ALA A 71 7.94 0.81 -2.82
CA ALA A 71 9.28 0.56 -3.33
C ALA A 71 9.35 0.70 -4.86
N ILE A 72 8.40 0.11 -5.59
CA ILE A 72 8.30 0.21 -7.05
C ILE A 72 8.14 1.68 -7.46
N ALA A 73 7.27 2.43 -6.76
CA ALA A 73 7.11 3.86 -7.03
C ALA A 73 8.40 4.65 -6.74
N ALA A 74 9.10 4.32 -5.66
CA ALA A 74 10.35 4.97 -5.28
C ALA A 74 11.41 4.82 -6.37
N ILE A 75 11.78 3.58 -6.73
CA ILE A 75 12.90 3.33 -7.67
C ILE A 75 12.65 3.89 -9.08
N ASN A 76 11.38 4.13 -9.42
CA ASN A 76 10.93 4.70 -10.69
C ASN A 76 10.71 6.21 -10.64
N GLU A 77 11.08 6.88 -9.55
CA GLU A 77 10.93 8.32 -9.38
C GLU A 77 9.47 8.80 -9.54
N ILE A 78 8.51 7.94 -9.19
CA ILE A 78 7.08 8.26 -9.22
C ILE A 78 6.71 8.96 -7.92
N ASP A 79 6.15 10.18 -7.98
CA ASP A 79 5.54 10.81 -6.81
C ASP A 79 4.19 10.14 -6.52
N LEU A 80 4.22 9.09 -5.69
CA LEU A 80 3.04 8.30 -5.35
C LEU A 80 2.07 9.10 -4.50
N THR A 81 2.57 9.98 -3.62
CA THR A 81 1.71 10.86 -2.80
C THR A 81 0.88 11.77 -3.71
N LYS A 82 1.51 12.45 -4.66
CA LYS A 82 0.81 13.28 -5.66
C LYS A 82 -0.18 12.45 -6.48
N THR A 83 0.25 11.28 -6.95
CA THR A 83 -0.59 10.38 -7.77
C THR A 83 -1.85 9.92 -7.03
N ILE A 84 -1.74 9.63 -5.73
CA ILE A 84 -2.89 9.28 -4.87
C ILE A 84 -3.91 10.42 -4.84
N PHE A 85 -3.47 11.66 -4.60
CA PHE A 85 -4.36 12.83 -4.60
C PHE A 85 -5.04 13.05 -5.96
N GLU A 86 -4.28 12.98 -7.06
CA GLU A 86 -4.82 13.19 -8.41
C GLU A 86 -5.86 12.12 -8.80
N LYS A 87 -5.59 10.85 -8.46
CA LYS A 87 -6.54 9.75 -8.68
C LYS A 87 -7.79 9.89 -7.83
N ASP A 88 -7.66 10.21 -6.54
CA ASP A 88 -8.79 10.38 -5.65
C ASP A 88 -9.69 11.54 -6.11
N LYS A 89 -9.10 12.70 -6.44
CA LYS A 89 -9.82 13.85 -6.98
C LYS A 89 -10.61 13.50 -8.24
N THR A 90 -9.99 12.75 -9.15
CA THR A 90 -10.66 12.27 -10.37
C THR A 90 -11.82 11.33 -10.04
N ALA A 91 -11.64 10.42 -9.08
CA ALA A 91 -12.68 9.50 -8.62
C ALA A 91 -13.83 10.25 -7.92
N ALA A 92 -13.53 11.25 -7.09
CA ALA A 92 -14.51 12.07 -6.40
C ALA A 92 -15.45 12.79 -7.39
N VAL A 93 -14.90 13.36 -8.46
CA VAL A 93 -15.70 13.95 -9.55
C VAL A 93 -16.52 12.89 -10.28
N LYS A 94 -15.89 11.77 -10.65
CA LYS A 94 -16.54 10.70 -11.44
C LYS A 94 -17.72 10.06 -10.70
N TYR A 95 -17.58 9.83 -9.40
CA TYR A 95 -18.56 9.13 -8.58
C TYR A 95 -19.36 10.07 -7.67
N GLN A 96 -19.25 11.40 -7.88
CA GLN A 96 -20.01 12.43 -7.16
C GLN A 96 -19.86 12.33 -5.63
N HIS A 97 -18.63 12.12 -5.16
CA HIS A 97 -18.34 12.18 -3.73
C HIS A 97 -18.57 13.59 -3.20
N GLU A 98 -19.02 13.71 -1.94
CA GLU A 98 -19.23 15.00 -1.28
C GLU A 98 -17.93 15.80 -1.16
N ARG A 99 -16.81 15.11 -0.94
CA ARG A 99 -15.47 15.70 -0.84
C ARG A 99 -14.39 14.73 -1.32
N ASP A 100 -13.26 15.29 -1.76
CA ASP A 100 -12.03 14.55 -2.07
C ASP A 100 -11.09 14.43 -0.86
N LEU A 101 -10.00 13.67 -1.00
CA LEU A 101 -9.00 13.42 0.04
C LEU A 101 -8.32 14.70 0.52
N GLU A 102 -8.06 15.66 -0.37
CA GLU A 102 -7.42 16.93 -0.02
C GLU A 102 -8.34 17.75 0.88
N GLN A 103 -9.62 17.83 0.53
CA GLN A 103 -10.65 18.47 1.35
C GLN A 103 -10.85 17.75 2.69
N PHE A 104 -10.85 16.40 2.70
CA PHE A 104 -10.96 15.62 3.93
C PHE A 104 -9.84 15.95 4.94
N LEU A 105 -8.60 16.07 4.47
CA LEU A 105 -7.45 16.40 5.32
C LEU A 105 -7.52 17.84 5.83
N ALA A 106 -7.87 18.79 4.95
CA ALA A 106 -8.05 20.20 5.32
C ALA A 106 -9.10 20.39 6.43
N ASP A 107 -10.23 19.69 6.35
CA ASP A 107 -11.30 19.73 7.36
C ASP A 107 -10.86 19.21 8.73
N LYS A 108 -9.90 18.28 8.75
CA LYS A 108 -9.45 17.62 9.97
C LYS A 108 -8.30 18.34 10.66
N SER A 109 -7.68 19.33 10.01
CA SER A 109 -6.43 19.96 10.49
C SER A 109 -5.32 18.92 10.75
N ILE A 110 -5.22 17.89 9.90
CA ILE A 110 -4.20 16.83 9.95
C ILE A 110 -3.48 16.78 8.60
#